data_AF-A0A365PPJ3-F1
#
_entry.id   AF-A0A365PPJ3-F1
#
_cell.length_a   1.000
_cell.length_b   1.000
_cell.length_c   1.000
_cell.angle_alpha   90.00
_cell.angle_beta   90.00
_cell.angle_gamma   90.00
#
_symmetry.space_group_name_H-M   'P 1'
#
loop_
_entity.id
_entity.type
_entity.pdbx_description
1 polymer ?
#
loop_
_entity_poly.entity_id
_entity_poly.type
_entity_poly.pdbx_seq_one_letter_code
_entity_poly.pdbx_strand_id
1 'polypeptide(L)'
;MSRNIHFVAQYEASPVLEFQGNPLIEALPPIFSETDTASLITHFPPVNEHERELDRAVRLHCIDRLRTVVQPLPVHLELESSLSSLIRSGYVGRNPLSPTTVRHLHSLSTSRRTSDGFRSTATTFSLVGLSGIGKSTALESILRLYPQTVLHERYESRQFVQTQITWLKLDCPFDGSLSGLCRAFFRAVDQAIGQDRYANSYRSRSGLPDTIQRMEQVASTYFIGALLIDEIQHLRSARTGGKDNMLNFFVNLINSIGIPVVFIGTNSMISLFSDVLRNARRGCGLGVIEFQRFEKHDRYWKMLVQSLWAYQWCREVSPLSDELFDVLYDLTQGVTDFLVKLLILGQRFAIQYGEERLDPSTFRRVADTKMQILKPALSALRSRDPRQLGRFEDLLPIDSQLEGMMLPSSDDVSKRYSLLSGISPMPTVKPLGKPMAAVPKLVTASSQESARLSEIAKSENPLQQLRDEGWLCEQIFEFSDAYRDR
;
A
#
# COMPACT_ATOMS: atom_id res chain seq x y z
N MET A 1 21.24 -8.75 -19.41
CA MET A 1 21.28 -9.26 -18.02
C MET A 1 19.86 -9.42 -17.54
N SER A 2 19.34 -10.65 -17.60
CA SER A 2 18.01 -11.00 -17.11
C SER A 2 18.01 -10.79 -15.59
N ARG A 3 17.44 -9.67 -15.12
CA ARG A 3 17.14 -9.52 -13.69
C ARG A 3 16.22 -10.68 -13.34
N ASN A 4 16.58 -11.52 -12.38
CA ASN A 4 15.65 -12.50 -11.83
C ASN A 4 14.41 -11.72 -11.35
N ILE A 5 13.33 -11.77 -12.12
CA ILE A 5 12.06 -11.07 -11.85
C ILE A 5 11.41 -11.63 -10.57
N HIS A 6 11.86 -12.80 -10.13
CA HIS A 6 11.27 -13.58 -9.07
C HIS A 6 12.25 -13.84 -7.94
N PHE A 7 11.79 -13.63 -6.70
CA PHE A 7 12.50 -13.99 -5.48
C PHE A 7 12.03 -15.38 -5.02
N VAL A 8 12.95 -16.29 -4.72
CA VAL A 8 12.59 -17.60 -4.15
C VAL A 8 12.38 -17.43 -2.65
N ALA A 9 11.25 -17.92 -2.13
CA ALA A 9 10.84 -17.72 -0.75
C ALA A 9 11.89 -18.25 0.24
N GLN A 10 12.26 -17.39 1.19
CA GLN A 10 13.00 -17.74 2.40
C GLN A 10 12.10 -17.40 3.57
N TYR A 11 11.90 -18.35 4.48
CA TYR A 11 10.93 -18.21 5.57
C TYR A 11 11.63 -17.92 6.89
N GLU A 12 11.23 -16.85 7.53
CA GLU A 12 11.63 -16.52 8.90
C GLU A 12 10.41 -16.54 9.82
N ALA A 13 10.54 -17.21 10.96
CA ALA A 13 9.46 -17.31 11.93
C ALA A 13 9.08 -15.92 12.45
N SER A 14 7.79 -15.58 12.40
CA SER A 14 7.35 -14.26 12.81
C SER A 14 7.34 -14.09 14.34
N PRO A 15 7.82 -12.95 14.88
CA PRO A 15 7.68 -12.63 16.30
C PRO A 15 6.23 -12.29 16.69
N VAL A 16 5.36 -12.02 15.72
CA VAL A 16 3.94 -11.68 15.93
C VAL A 16 3.11 -12.95 15.85
N LEU A 17 2.33 -13.22 16.89
CA LEU A 17 1.55 -14.45 17.04
C LEU A 17 0.59 -14.69 15.86
N GLU A 18 -0.09 -13.64 15.40
CA GLU A 18 -1.06 -13.69 14.31
C GLU A 18 -0.44 -14.00 12.94
N PHE A 19 0.88 -13.84 12.80
CA PHE A 19 1.62 -14.01 11.55
C PHE A 19 2.30 -15.38 11.45
N GLN A 20 2.43 -16.09 12.57
CA GLN A 20 3.08 -17.40 12.61
C GLN A 20 2.31 -18.46 11.81
N GLY A 21 3.04 -19.33 11.13
CA GLY A 21 2.44 -20.41 10.33
C GLY A 21 1.78 -19.92 9.04
N ASN A 22 2.07 -18.69 8.61
CA ASN A 22 1.60 -18.13 7.35
C ASN A 22 2.76 -17.95 6.37
N PRO A 23 2.93 -18.82 5.36
CA PRO A 23 4.06 -18.76 4.45
C PRO A 23 4.11 -17.46 3.64
N LEU A 24 2.97 -16.79 3.43
CA LEU A 24 2.91 -15.50 2.71
C LEU A 24 3.48 -14.34 3.53
N ILE A 25 3.46 -14.44 4.86
CA ILE A 25 3.99 -13.40 5.76
C ILE A 25 5.45 -13.71 6.12
N GLU A 26 5.74 -14.97 6.44
CA GLU A 26 7.09 -15.40 6.82
C GLU A 26 8.10 -15.32 5.68
N ALA A 27 7.63 -15.25 4.42
CA ALA A 27 8.46 -15.01 3.25
C ALA A 27 8.74 -13.53 2.95
N LEU A 28 8.10 -12.60 3.68
CA LEU A 28 8.35 -11.17 3.56
C LEU A 28 9.65 -10.79 4.30
N PRO A 29 10.26 -9.64 3.98
CA PRO A 29 11.33 -9.07 4.79
C PRO A 29 10.93 -8.95 6.27
N PRO A 30 11.90 -8.86 7.19
CA PRO A 30 11.60 -8.63 8.60
C PRO A 30 10.83 -7.32 8.80
N ILE A 31 10.20 -7.18 9.95
CA ILE A 31 9.60 -5.91 10.35
C ILE A 31 10.76 -4.95 10.66
N PHE A 32 10.92 -3.93 9.84
CA PHE A 32 12.03 -2.97 9.98
C PHE A 32 11.79 -2.03 11.17
N SER A 33 12.88 -1.66 11.84
CA SER A 33 12.88 -0.51 12.74
C SER A 33 12.93 0.80 11.94
N GLU A 34 12.55 1.92 12.55
CA GLU A 34 12.68 3.24 11.93
C GLU A 34 14.11 3.53 11.45
N THR A 35 15.12 3.09 12.20
CA THR A 35 16.53 3.25 11.85
C THR A 35 16.95 2.41 10.66
N ASP A 36 16.44 1.18 10.55
CA ASP A 36 16.70 0.30 9.41
C ASP A 36 16.01 0.85 8.17
N THR A 37 14.73 1.22 8.30
CA THR A 37 13.95 1.84 7.21
C THR A 37 14.66 3.08 6.68
N ALA A 38 15.07 4.01 7.56
CA ALA A 38 15.81 5.19 7.15
C ALA A 38 17.08 4.83 6.37
N SER A 39 17.86 3.86 6.87
CA SER A 39 19.11 3.42 6.23
C SER A 39 18.88 2.77 4.86
N LEU A 40 17.84 1.95 4.74
CA LEU A 40 17.51 1.20 3.52
C LEU A 40 16.94 2.07 2.40
N ILE A 41 16.11 3.07 2.73
CA ILE A 41 15.54 3.99 1.73
C ILE A 41 16.47 5.14 1.38
N THR A 42 17.50 5.40 2.21
CA THR A 42 18.48 6.45 1.95
C THR A 42 19.17 6.19 0.62
N HIS A 43 19.27 7.24 -0.21
CA HIS A 43 20.11 7.20 -1.38
C HIS A 43 20.90 8.50 -1.50
N PHE A 44 22.17 8.45 -1.11
CA PHE A 44 23.14 9.52 -1.36
C PHE A 44 24.17 8.99 -2.35
N PRO A 45 24.05 9.32 -3.64
CA PRO A 45 24.98 8.83 -4.65
C PRO A 45 26.39 9.40 -4.39
N PRO A 46 27.44 8.70 -4.83
CA PRO A 46 28.81 9.10 -4.52
C PRO A 46 29.13 10.50 -5.04
N VAL A 47 29.81 11.28 -4.19
CA VAL A 47 30.39 12.57 -4.54
C VAL A 47 31.82 12.34 -4.96
N ASN A 48 32.14 12.68 -6.21
CA ASN A 48 33.52 12.66 -6.71
C ASN A 48 33.91 14.10 -7.07
N GLU A 49 34.80 14.69 -6.26
CA GLU A 49 35.18 16.09 -6.42
C GLU A 49 35.91 16.36 -7.74
N HIS A 50 36.64 15.37 -8.27
CA HIS A 50 37.31 15.46 -9.57
C HIS A 50 36.32 15.61 -10.73
N GLU A 51 35.04 15.30 -10.53
CA GLU A 51 34.02 15.55 -11.56
C GLU A 51 33.84 17.03 -11.88
N ARG A 52 34.23 17.94 -10.96
CA ARG A 52 34.19 19.40 -11.19
C ARG A 52 35.22 19.85 -12.22
N GLU A 53 36.28 19.07 -12.43
CA GLU A 53 37.35 19.35 -13.39
C GLU A 53 37.05 18.80 -14.79
N LEU A 54 36.05 17.92 -14.91
CA LEU A 54 35.63 17.35 -16.20
C LEU A 54 35.15 18.44 -17.18
N ASP A 55 35.16 18.06 -18.45
CA ASP A 55 34.63 18.91 -19.51
C ASP A 55 33.20 19.33 -19.22
N ARG A 56 32.89 20.56 -19.61
CA ARG A 56 31.56 21.20 -19.45
C ARG A 56 30.43 20.25 -19.87
N ALA A 57 30.57 19.60 -21.02
CA ALA A 57 29.55 18.69 -21.55
C ALA A 57 29.29 17.50 -20.62
N VAL A 58 30.36 16.90 -20.07
CA VAL A 58 30.26 15.75 -19.16
C VAL A 58 29.64 16.17 -17.83
N ARG A 59 30.07 17.32 -17.27
CA ARG A 59 29.49 17.85 -16.01
C ARG A 59 27.98 18.06 -16.08
N LEU A 60 27.47 18.50 -17.23
CA LEU A 60 26.02 18.66 -17.43
C LEU A 60 25.24 17.34 -17.29
N HIS A 61 25.86 16.20 -17.61
CA HIS A 61 25.26 14.88 -17.38
C HIS A 61 25.38 14.43 -15.92
N CYS A 62 26.45 14.82 -15.22
CA CYS A 62 26.62 14.49 -13.81
C CYS A 62 25.54 15.14 -12.93
N ILE A 63 25.08 16.36 -13.28
CA ILE A 63 24.06 17.11 -12.52
C ILE A 63 22.77 16.31 -12.32
N ASP A 64 22.37 15.47 -13.28
CA ASP A 64 21.13 14.69 -13.16
C ASP A 64 21.16 13.68 -12.00
N ARG A 65 22.34 13.38 -11.44
CA ARG A 65 22.51 12.60 -10.21
C ARG A 65 21.70 13.17 -9.03
N LEU A 66 21.49 14.49 -8.97
CA LEU A 66 20.63 15.13 -7.96
C LEU A 66 19.22 14.52 -7.88
N ARG A 67 18.69 14.02 -9.00
CA ARG A 67 17.34 13.42 -9.06
C ARG A 67 17.24 12.11 -8.30
N THR A 68 18.37 11.47 -8.05
CA THR A 68 18.44 10.17 -7.36
C THR A 68 18.51 10.32 -5.84
N VAL A 69 18.81 11.52 -5.34
CA VAL A 69 18.97 11.76 -3.91
C VAL A 69 17.66 11.48 -3.17
N VAL A 70 17.71 10.58 -2.19
CA VAL A 70 16.60 10.29 -1.29
C VAL A 70 17.05 10.56 0.14
N GLN A 71 16.55 11.65 0.69
CA GLN A 71 16.68 12.01 2.10
C GLN A 71 15.53 11.38 2.89
N PRO A 72 15.78 10.48 3.86
CA PRO A 72 14.73 9.98 4.74
C PRO A 72 14.11 11.10 5.57
N LEU A 73 12.79 11.01 5.72
CA LEU A 73 11.94 11.94 6.45
C LEU A 73 10.95 11.13 7.30
N PRO A 74 10.40 11.69 8.39
CA PRO A 74 9.43 10.96 9.23
C PRO A 74 8.24 10.39 8.46
N VAL A 75 7.73 11.13 7.47
CA VAL A 75 6.62 10.67 6.61
C VAL A 75 6.96 9.41 5.81
N HIS A 76 8.24 9.18 5.48
CA HIS A 76 8.67 7.94 4.84
C HIS A 76 8.63 6.75 5.81
N LEU A 77 8.98 6.99 7.09
CA LEU A 77 8.97 5.97 8.13
C LEU A 77 7.53 5.56 8.47
N GLU A 78 6.64 6.55 8.60
CA GLU A 78 5.20 6.33 8.77
C GLU A 78 4.59 5.56 7.59
N LEU A 79 4.96 5.92 6.36
CA LEU A 79 4.50 5.23 5.14
C LEU A 79 4.99 3.78 5.09
N GLU A 80 6.25 3.51 5.44
CA GLU A 80 6.79 2.16 5.47
C GLU A 80 6.09 1.32 6.53
N SER A 81 5.99 1.80 7.76
CA SER A 81 5.32 1.10 8.86
C SER A 81 3.84 0.80 8.53
N SER A 82 3.14 1.76 7.92
CA SER A 82 1.76 1.61 7.48
C SER A 82 1.64 0.57 6.37
N LEU A 83 2.49 0.61 5.33
CA LEU A 83 2.47 -0.34 4.23
C LEU A 83 2.86 -1.76 4.69
N SER A 84 3.86 -1.86 5.55
CA SER A 84 4.34 -3.09 6.18
C SER A 84 3.22 -3.81 6.94
N SER A 85 2.49 -3.04 7.75
CA SER A 85 1.32 -3.52 8.50
C SER A 85 0.15 -3.87 7.58
N LEU A 86 -0.07 -3.06 6.54
CA LEU A 86 -1.15 -3.26 5.57
C LEU A 86 -1.00 -4.60 4.82
N ILE A 87 0.20 -4.86 4.27
CA ILE A 87 0.47 -6.09 3.51
C ILE A 87 0.29 -7.32 4.43
N ARG A 88 0.89 -7.31 5.62
CA ARG A 88 0.84 -8.44 6.56
C ARG A 88 -0.57 -8.70 7.07
N SER A 89 -1.29 -7.65 7.50
CA SER A 89 -2.69 -7.78 7.91
C SER A 89 -3.58 -8.31 6.78
N GLY A 90 -3.31 -7.90 5.55
CA GLY A 90 -3.97 -8.44 4.36
C GLY A 90 -3.78 -9.93 4.16
N TYR A 91 -2.66 -10.51 4.63
CA TYR A 91 -2.39 -11.94 4.51
C TYR A 91 -2.91 -12.80 5.67
N VAL A 92 -3.17 -12.22 6.84
CA VAL A 92 -3.68 -12.97 8.02
C VAL A 92 -4.96 -13.73 7.66
N GLY A 93 -5.93 -13.06 7.04
CA GLY A 93 -7.20 -13.68 6.62
C GLY A 93 -7.10 -14.58 5.38
N ARG A 94 -5.94 -14.66 4.75
CA ARG A 94 -5.71 -15.33 3.45
C ARG A 94 -4.57 -16.35 3.52
N ASN A 95 -4.36 -16.97 4.69
CA ASN A 95 -3.35 -18.00 4.85
C ASN A 95 -3.65 -19.19 3.90
N PRO A 96 -2.76 -19.53 2.96
CA PRO A 96 -2.99 -20.59 1.97
C PRO A 96 -3.11 -21.99 2.59
N LEU A 97 -2.62 -22.17 3.82
CA LEU A 97 -2.73 -23.42 4.56
C LEU A 97 -4.06 -23.54 5.33
N SER A 98 -4.86 -22.46 5.38
CA SER A 98 -6.16 -22.47 6.03
C SER A 98 -7.22 -23.15 5.15
N PRO A 99 -8.01 -24.09 5.69
CA PRO A 99 -9.13 -24.71 4.96
C PRO A 99 -10.17 -23.69 4.44
N THR A 100 -10.32 -22.54 5.09
CA THR A 100 -11.25 -21.49 4.65
C THR A 100 -10.77 -20.83 3.35
N THR A 101 -9.48 -20.50 3.28
CA THR A 101 -8.85 -19.89 2.11
C THR A 101 -8.85 -20.84 0.92
N VAL A 102 -8.52 -22.12 1.13
CA VAL A 102 -8.55 -23.13 0.06
C VAL A 102 -9.97 -23.32 -0.50
N ARG A 103 -10.99 -23.38 0.37
CA ARG A 103 -12.40 -23.44 -0.07
C ARG A 103 -12.80 -22.21 -0.88
N HIS A 104 -12.40 -21.02 -0.43
CA HIS A 104 -12.68 -19.78 -1.14
C HIS A 104 -12.07 -19.80 -2.56
N LEU A 105 -10.78 -20.17 -2.70
CA LEU A 105 -10.13 -20.29 -4.01
C LEU A 105 -10.85 -21.27 -4.93
N HIS A 106 -11.28 -22.43 -4.39
CA HIS A 106 -12.04 -23.41 -5.17
C HIS A 106 -13.41 -22.87 -5.61
N SER A 107 -14.10 -22.12 -4.75
CA SER A 107 -15.40 -21.49 -5.07
C SER A 107 -15.28 -20.48 -6.24
N LEU A 108 -14.19 -19.69 -6.26
CA LEU A 108 -13.90 -18.74 -7.33
C LEU A 108 -13.64 -19.44 -8.67
N SER A 109 -12.98 -20.60 -8.65
CA SER A 109 -12.68 -21.38 -9.86
C SER A 109 -13.90 -22.08 -10.47
N THR A 110 -14.90 -22.41 -9.64
CA THR A 110 -16.09 -23.20 -10.05
C THR A 110 -17.33 -22.33 -10.32
N SER A 111 -17.20 -21.01 -10.23
CA SER A 111 -18.30 -20.03 -10.39
C SER A 111 -19.50 -20.27 -9.45
N ARG A 112 -19.38 -21.16 -8.45
CA ARG A 112 -20.39 -21.38 -7.42
C ARG A 112 -20.05 -20.50 -6.24
N ARG A 113 -20.71 -19.35 -6.15
CA ARG A 113 -20.65 -18.51 -4.95
C ARG A 113 -21.36 -19.23 -3.81
N THR A 114 -20.63 -19.98 -3.01
CA THR A 114 -21.05 -20.27 -1.63
C THR A 114 -20.85 -18.98 -0.85
N SER A 115 -21.88 -18.48 -0.15
CA SER A 115 -21.81 -17.30 0.73
C SER A 115 -21.00 -17.58 2.01
N ASP A 116 -19.86 -18.26 1.84
CA ASP A 116 -19.12 -18.89 2.92
C ASP A 116 -18.16 -17.86 3.50
N GLY A 117 -18.63 -17.12 4.52
CA GLY A 117 -17.82 -16.58 5.63
C GLY A 117 -16.58 -15.73 5.34
N PHE A 118 -16.29 -15.34 4.09
CA PHE A 118 -15.15 -14.50 3.75
C PHE A 118 -15.33 -13.12 4.38
N ARG A 119 -14.69 -12.92 5.53
CA ARG A 119 -14.57 -11.61 6.14
C ARG A 119 -13.53 -10.85 5.34
N SER A 120 -13.98 -9.88 4.55
CA SER A 120 -13.07 -8.92 3.93
C SER A 120 -12.33 -8.19 5.06
N THR A 121 -11.04 -8.51 5.21
CA THR A 121 -10.09 -7.77 6.04
C THR A 121 -9.43 -6.68 5.19
N ALA A 122 -10.09 -6.19 4.13
CA ALA A 122 -9.51 -5.21 3.23
C ALA A 122 -9.32 -3.89 3.96
N THR A 123 -8.08 -3.67 4.38
CA THR A 123 -7.60 -2.47 5.04
C THR A 123 -7.22 -1.45 3.97
N THR A 124 -7.41 -0.16 4.25
CA THR A 124 -7.10 0.89 3.28
C THR A 124 -6.52 2.12 3.96
N PHE A 125 -5.57 2.77 3.31
CA PHE A 125 -5.14 4.12 3.67
C PHE A 125 -4.93 4.95 2.41
N SER A 126 -4.83 6.27 2.58
CA SER A 126 -4.57 7.20 1.48
C SER A 126 -3.25 7.92 1.66
N LEU A 127 -2.50 8.05 0.58
CA LEU A 127 -1.30 8.87 0.49
C LEU A 127 -1.62 10.14 -0.30
N VAL A 128 -1.60 11.28 0.39
CA VAL A 128 -2.06 12.55 -0.17
C VAL A 128 -0.96 13.60 -0.05
N GLY A 129 -0.92 14.56 -0.97
CA GLY A 129 0.03 15.67 -0.92
C GLY A 129 0.12 16.40 -2.25
N LEU A 130 0.77 17.56 -2.27
CA LEU A 130 0.95 18.35 -3.48
C LEU A 130 1.66 17.55 -4.59
N SER A 131 1.40 17.88 -5.86
CA SER A 131 2.18 17.35 -6.97
C SER A 131 3.66 17.75 -6.82
N GLY A 132 4.57 16.81 -7.03
CA GLY A 132 6.02 17.05 -6.89
C GLY A 132 6.56 17.13 -5.46
N ILE A 133 5.78 16.84 -4.42
CA ILE A 133 6.28 16.87 -3.03
C ILE A 133 7.18 15.69 -2.67
N GLY A 134 7.09 14.57 -3.41
CA GLY A 134 7.92 13.37 -3.21
C GLY A 134 7.16 12.06 -2.95
N LYS A 135 5.82 12.05 -3.04
CA LYS A 135 4.98 10.86 -2.78
C LYS A 135 5.43 9.62 -3.54
N SER A 136 5.50 9.70 -4.89
CA SER A 136 5.84 8.56 -5.74
C SER A 136 7.28 8.09 -5.49
N THR A 137 8.22 9.01 -5.28
CA THR A 137 9.62 8.68 -4.93
C THR A 137 9.70 7.93 -3.60
N ALA A 138 8.98 8.40 -2.58
CA ALA A 138 8.93 7.75 -1.27
C ALA A 138 8.32 6.35 -1.37
N LEU A 139 7.17 6.25 -2.05
CA LEU A 139 6.47 4.99 -2.25
C LEU A 139 7.33 3.98 -3.00
N GLU A 140 7.95 4.37 -4.11
CA GLU A 140 8.83 3.49 -4.87
C GLU A 140 10.06 3.05 -4.08
N SER A 141 10.64 3.95 -3.27
CA SER A 141 11.79 3.61 -2.41
C SER A 141 11.42 2.56 -1.37
N ILE A 142 10.22 2.67 -0.80
CA ILE A 142 9.69 1.72 0.19
C ILE A 142 9.29 0.40 -0.48
N LEU A 143 8.61 0.43 -1.63
CA LEU A 143 8.20 -0.78 -2.36
C LEU A 143 9.40 -1.63 -2.77
N ARG A 144 10.57 -1.03 -3.04
CA ARG A 144 11.83 -1.76 -3.33
C ARG A 144 12.33 -2.61 -2.17
N LEU A 145 11.91 -2.32 -0.94
CA LEU A 145 12.25 -3.14 0.23
C LEU A 145 11.52 -4.49 0.21
N TYR A 146 10.40 -4.58 -0.52
CA TYR A 146 9.55 -5.76 -0.60
C TYR A 146 9.68 -6.41 -1.99
N PRO A 147 10.06 -7.70 -2.08
CA PRO A 147 10.16 -8.39 -3.37
C PRO A 147 8.78 -8.46 -4.03
N GLN A 148 8.61 -7.83 -5.20
CA GLN A 148 7.30 -7.74 -5.86
C GLN A 148 6.62 -9.10 -6.05
N THR A 149 7.40 -10.11 -6.44
CA THR A 149 6.91 -11.48 -6.68
C THR A 149 7.80 -12.49 -5.96
N VAL A 150 7.17 -13.33 -5.15
CA VAL A 150 7.79 -14.40 -4.37
C VAL A 150 7.32 -15.75 -4.90
N LEU A 151 8.26 -16.66 -5.16
CA LEU A 151 8.01 -18.03 -5.58
C LEU A 151 8.22 -18.96 -4.40
N HIS A 152 7.16 -19.65 -4.03
CA HIS A 152 7.18 -20.70 -3.03
C HIS A 152 7.34 -22.05 -3.70
N GLU A 153 8.21 -22.90 -3.13
CA GLU A 153 8.39 -24.28 -3.59
C GLU A 153 8.06 -25.28 -2.48
N ARG A 154 8.52 -24.98 -1.26
CA ARG A 154 8.33 -25.80 -0.06
C ARG A 154 8.12 -24.89 1.14
N TYR A 155 7.35 -25.36 2.12
CA TYR A 155 7.17 -24.72 3.43
C TYR A 155 7.07 -25.80 4.50
N GLU A 156 7.81 -25.68 5.61
CA GLU A 156 7.88 -26.70 6.68
C GLU A 156 8.04 -28.15 6.16
N SER A 157 8.96 -28.34 5.20
CA SER A 157 9.23 -29.62 4.52
C SER A 157 8.12 -30.15 3.59
N ARG A 158 6.95 -29.51 3.51
CA ARG A 158 5.84 -29.86 2.60
C ARG A 158 6.01 -29.14 1.26
N GLN A 159 5.51 -29.73 0.18
CA GLN A 159 5.43 -29.04 -1.12
C GLN A 159 4.41 -27.91 -1.03
N PHE A 160 4.81 -26.72 -1.45
CA PHE A 160 3.97 -25.54 -1.50
C PHE A 160 4.39 -24.72 -2.72
N VAL A 161 3.89 -25.12 -3.89
CA VAL A 161 4.19 -24.46 -5.17
C VAL A 161 3.17 -23.36 -5.39
N GLN A 162 3.58 -22.13 -5.11
CA GLN A 162 2.70 -20.97 -5.19
C GLN A 162 3.47 -19.74 -5.65
N THR A 163 2.84 -18.91 -6.47
CA THR A 163 3.35 -17.57 -6.78
C THR A 163 2.59 -16.55 -5.95
N GLN A 164 3.32 -15.76 -5.18
CA GLN A 164 2.81 -14.66 -4.37
C GLN A 164 3.21 -13.34 -5.03
N ILE A 165 2.29 -12.39 -5.11
CA ILE A 165 2.58 -10.99 -5.48
C ILE A 165 2.43 -10.14 -4.23
N THR A 166 3.48 -9.53 -3.71
CA THR A 166 3.41 -8.79 -2.43
C THR A 166 2.67 -7.46 -2.58
N TRP A 167 2.83 -6.81 -3.73
CA TRP A 167 2.20 -5.53 -4.03
C TRP A 167 2.02 -5.37 -5.54
N LEU A 168 0.97 -4.65 -5.92
CA LEU A 168 0.67 -4.31 -7.30
C LEU A 168 0.37 -2.82 -7.41
N LYS A 169 1.18 -2.07 -8.16
CA LYS A 169 0.96 -0.64 -8.41
C LYS A 169 0.26 -0.43 -9.76
N LEU A 170 -0.80 0.35 -9.77
CA LEU A 170 -1.54 0.79 -10.95
C LEU A 170 -1.50 2.31 -11.05
N ASP A 171 -1.28 2.83 -12.24
CA ASP A 171 -1.51 4.25 -12.53
C ASP A 171 -2.89 4.40 -13.18
N CYS A 172 -3.70 5.33 -12.68
CA CYS A 172 -4.99 5.60 -13.28
C CYS A 172 -4.84 6.13 -14.72
N PRO A 173 -5.63 5.60 -15.69
CA PRO A 173 -5.47 5.98 -17.09
C PRO A 173 -5.89 7.44 -17.31
N PHE A 174 -5.23 8.11 -18.26
CA PHE A 174 -5.55 9.51 -18.63
C PHE A 174 -6.95 9.70 -19.19
N ASP A 175 -7.55 8.66 -19.76
CA ASP A 175 -8.94 8.67 -20.21
C ASP A 175 -9.95 8.57 -19.06
N GLY A 176 -9.44 8.38 -17.83
CA GLY A 176 -10.19 8.26 -16.58
C GLY A 176 -11.20 7.12 -16.54
N SER A 177 -11.06 6.12 -17.44
CA SER A 177 -12.03 5.05 -17.57
C SER A 177 -11.78 3.90 -16.58
N LEU A 178 -12.87 3.41 -15.96
CA LEU A 178 -12.82 2.21 -15.09
C LEU A 178 -12.35 0.96 -15.85
N SER A 179 -12.76 0.83 -17.12
CA SER A 179 -12.29 -0.25 -18.00
C SER A 179 -10.80 -0.17 -18.28
N GLY A 180 -10.26 1.05 -18.43
CA GLY A 180 -8.82 1.28 -18.57
C GLY A 180 -8.06 0.88 -17.30
N LEU A 181 -8.60 1.19 -16.12
CA LEU A 181 -8.03 0.76 -14.84
C LEU A 181 -8.01 -0.77 -14.69
N CYS A 182 -9.09 -1.45 -15.06
CA CYS A 182 -9.14 -2.93 -15.05
C CYS A 182 -8.10 -3.53 -16.01
N ARG A 183 -7.90 -2.92 -17.19
CA ARG A 183 -6.86 -3.35 -18.12
C ARG A 183 -5.45 -3.11 -17.57
N ALA A 184 -5.24 -2.00 -16.87
CA ALA A 184 -3.99 -1.70 -16.19
C ALA A 184 -3.68 -2.75 -15.11
N PHE A 185 -4.69 -3.20 -14.35
CA PHE A 185 -4.56 -4.29 -13.40
C PHE A 185 -4.03 -5.57 -14.03
N PHE A 186 -4.66 -6.07 -15.10
CA PHE A 186 -4.20 -7.32 -15.73
C PHE A 186 -2.80 -7.20 -16.32
N ARG A 187 -2.45 -6.03 -16.90
CA ARG A 187 -1.09 -5.76 -17.39
C ARG A 187 -0.07 -5.76 -16.25
N ALA A 188 -0.39 -5.14 -15.12
CA ALA A 188 0.51 -5.11 -13.98
C ALA A 188 0.72 -6.52 -13.41
N VAL A 189 -0.32 -7.37 -13.38
CA VAL A 189 -0.19 -8.77 -12.97
C VAL A 189 0.72 -9.53 -13.94
N ASP A 190 0.49 -9.42 -15.25
CA ASP A 190 1.31 -10.07 -16.27
C ASP A 190 2.80 -9.67 -16.16
N GLN A 191 3.06 -8.39 -15.89
CA GLN A 191 4.42 -7.90 -15.65
C GLN A 191 5.03 -8.48 -14.38
N ALA A 192 4.27 -8.54 -13.28
CA ALA A 192 4.74 -9.07 -12.00
C ALA A 192 5.07 -10.58 -12.09
N ILE A 193 4.30 -11.35 -12.84
CA ILE A 193 4.53 -12.79 -13.05
C ILE A 193 5.46 -13.09 -14.22
N GLY A 194 5.82 -12.11 -15.04
CA GLY A 194 6.68 -12.27 -16.21
C GLY A 194 6.05 -13.04 -17.38
N GLN A 195 4.71 -13.09 -17.48
CA GLN A 195 3.98 -13.83 -18.52
C GLN A 195 2.83 -12.98 -19.06
N ASP A 196 2.61 -12.98 -20.38
CA ASP A 196 1.50 -12.27 -21.00
C ASP A 196 0.27 -13.19 -21.10
N ARG A 197 -0.46 -13.32 -20.00
CA ARG A 197 -1.58 -14.27 -19.85
C ARG A 197 -2.94 -13.58 -19.77
N TYR A 198 -3.03 -12.49 -19.02
CA TYR A 198 -4.32 -11.90 -18.64
C TYR A 198 -4.70 -10.70 -19.50
N ALA A 199 -3.77 -9.79 -19.79
CA ALA A 199 -4.00 -8.56 -20.54
C ALA A 199 -4.50 -8.83 -21.96
N ASN A 200 -3.99 -9.86 -22.63
CA ASN A 200 -4.46 -10.28 -23.95
C ASN A 200 -5.80 -11.01 -23.93
N SER A 201 -6.13 -11.66 -22.81
CA SER A 201 -7.43 -12.32 -22.60
C SER A 201 -8.56 -11.32 -22.28
N TYR A 202 -8.20 -10.08 -21.93
CA TYR A 202 -9.15 -9.00 -21.66
C TYR A 202 -9.91 -8.61 -22.92
N ARG A 203 -11.15 -9.08 -23.04
CA ARG A 203 -12.09 -8.66 -24.09
C ARG A 203 -12.98 -7.55 -23.55
N SER A 204 -12.87 -6.36 -24.14
CA SER A 204 -13.67 -5.15 -23.82
C SER A 204 -15.19 -5.32 -23.91
N ARG A 205 -15.69 -6.47 -24.39
CA ARG A 205 -17.13 -6.78 -24.48
C ARG A 205 -17.72 -7.38 -23.20
N SER A 206 -16.88 -7.71 -22.21
CA SER A 206 -17.32 -8.25 -20.91
C SER A 206 -17.81 -7.10 -20.03
N GLY A 207 -18.87 -7.30 -19.24
CA GLY A 207 -19.36 -6.26 -18.33
C GLY A 207 -18.33 -5.91 -17.24
N LEU A 208 -18.43 -4.71 -16.65
CA LEU A 208 -17.62 -4.33 -15.48
C LEU A 208 -17.74 -5.34 -14.33
N PRO A 209 -18.93 -5.87 -13.97
CA PRO A 209 -19.05 -6.89 -12.93
C PRO A 209 -18.25 -8.18 -13.22
N ASP A 210 -18.32 -8.68 -14.45
CA ASP A 210 -17.55 -9.87 -14.88
C ASP A 210 -16.04 -9.61 -14.78
N THR A 211 -15.63 -8.38 -15.09
CA THR A 211 -14.23 -7.97 -15.02
C THR A 211 -13.74 -7.93 -13.59
N ILE A 212 -14.51 -7.37 -12.66
CA ILE A 212 -14.19 -7.36 -11.22
C ILE A 212 -14.07 -8.79 -10.69
N GLN A 213 -14.97 -9.69 -11.08
CA GLN A 213 -14.89 -11.10 -10.67
C GLN A 213 -13.61 -11.77 -11.18
N ARG A 214 -13.19 -11.48 -12.41
CA ARG A 214 -11.90 -11.98 -12.93
C ARG A 214 -10.72 -11.38 -12.17
N MET A 215 -10.80 -10.10 -11.81
CA MET A 215 -9.77 -9.47 -10.98
C MET A 215 -9.68 -10.15 -9.61
N GLU A 216 -10.80 -10.42 -8.95
CA GLU A 216 -10.89 -11.17 -7.68
C GLU A 216 -10.27 -12.56 -7.80
N GLN A 217 -10.59 -13.30 -8.88
CA GLN A 217 -10.01 -14.61 -9.12
C GLN A 217 -8.47 -14.54 -9.27
N VAL A 218 -7.97 -13.62 -10.08
CA VAL A 218 -6.53 -13.44 -10.31
C VAL A 218 -5.82 -12.99 -9.04
N ALA A 219 -6.40 -12.01 -8.35
CA ALA A 219 -5.93 -11.49 -7.07
C ALA A 219 -5.78 -12.57 -6.00
N SER A 220 -6.77 -13.45 -5.90
CA SER A 220 -6.76 -14.56 -4.95
C SER A 220 -5.78 -15.65 -5.38
N THR A 221 -5.71 -15.95 -6.69
CA THR A 221 -4.80 -16.96 -7.26
C THR A 221 -3.34 -16.64 -6.98
N TYR A 222 -2.93 -15.38 -7.09
CA TYR A 222 -1.55 -14.94 -6.86
C TYR A 222 -1.31 -14.35 -5.47
N PHE A 223 -2.28 -14.46 -4.56
CA PHE A 223 -2.21 -13.86 -3.23
C PHE A 223 -1.66 -12.43 -3.27
N ILE A 224 -2.28 -11.55 -4.07
CA ILE A 224 -1.84 -10.16 -4.18
C ILE A 224 -1.92 -9.51 -2.78
N GLY A 225 -0.82 -8.97 -2.26
CA GLY A 225 -0.73 -8.48 -0.87
C GLY A 225 -1.37 -7.13 -0.66
N ALA A 226 -1.07 -6.17 -1.54
CA ALA A 226 -1.68 -4.84 -1.56
C ALA A 226 -1.86 -4.33 -2.99
N LEU A 227 -2.94 -3.59 -3.23
CA LEU A 227 -3.21 -2.89 -4.48
C LEU A 227 -3.00 -1.39 -4.30
N LEU A 228 -2.03 -0.81 -4.98
CA LEU A 228 -1.73 0.61 -4.93
C LEU A 228 -2.26 1.27 -6.19
N ILE A 229 -3.07 2.32 -6.03
CA ILE A 229 -3.72 3.02 -7.14
C ILE A 229 -3.26 4.47 -7.11
N ASP A 230 -2.35 4.82 -8.02
CA ASP A 230 -1.72 6.13 -8.15
C ASP A 230 -2.48 7.03 -9.11
N GLU A 231 -2.34 8.33 -8.90
CA GLU A 231 -3.00 9.40 -9.66
C GLU A 231 -4.53 9.23 -9.73
N ILE A 232 -5.15 8.81 -8.62
CA ILE A 232 -6.59 8.50 -8.53
C ILE A 232 -7.49 9.68 -8.97
N GLN A 233 -7.01 10.91 -8.84
CA GLN A 233 -7.71 12.11 -9.29
C GLN A 233 -7.89 12.19 -10.81
N HIS A 234 -7.23 11.34 -11.60
CA HIS A 234 -7.43 11.25 -13.05
C HIS A 234 -8.72 10.56 -13.47
N LEU A 235 -9.41 9.83 -12.58
CA LEU A 235 -10.65 9.11 -12.91
C LEU A 235 -11.88 10.01 -13.20
N ARG A 236 -11.70 11.29 -13.52
CA ARG A 236 -12.77 12.32 -13.57
C ARG A 236 -13.73 12.22 -14.76
N SER A 237 -13.59 11.25 -15.65
CA SER A 237 -14.31 11.19 -16.92
C SER A 237 -15.32 10.05 -16.97
N ALA A 238 -16.47 10.27 -16.35
CA ALA A 238 -17.73 9.85 -16.94
C ALA A 238 -18.78 10.93 -16.66
N ARG A 239 -19.50 11.35 -17.71
CA ARG A 239 -20.61 12.33 -17.66
C ARG A 239 -21.52 12.08 -16.45
N THR A 240 -22.15 13.15 -15.96
CA THR A 240 -23.27 13.20 -14.99
C THR A 240 -23.67 11.83 -14.40
N GLY A 241 -23.26 11.55 -13.15
CA GLY A 241 -23.43 10.25 -12.49
C GLY A 241 -22.15 9.38 -12.40
N GLY A 242 -21.04 9.81 -13.02
CA GLY A 242 -19.76 9.10 -13.02
C GLY A 242 -19.07 8.95 -11.66
N LYS A 243 -19.26 9.92 -10.74
CA LYS A 243 -18.68 9.84 -9.37
C LYS A 243 -19.24 8.65 -8.60
N ASP A 244 -20.57 8.53 -8.51
CA ASP A 244 -21.20 7.45 -7.75
C ASP A 244 -20.87 6.07 -8.32
N ASN A 245 -20.82 5.93 -9.65
CA ASN A 245 -20.40 4.70 -10.31
C ASN A 245 -18.95 4.32 -9.99
N MET A 246 -18.05 5.30 -9.92
CA MET A 246 -16.65 5.08 -9.54
C MET A 246 -16.51 4.72 -8.05
N LEU A 247 -17.23 5.41 -7.17
CA LEU A 247 -17.22 5.11 -5.73
C LEU A 247 -17.75 3.68 -5.51
N ASN A 248 -18.87 3.33 -6.13
CA ASN A 248 -19.43 1.98 -6.11
C ASN A 248 -18.46 0.95 -6.69
N PHE A 249 -17.74 1.29 -7.76
CA PHE A 249 -16.69 0.41 -8.30
C PHE A 249 -15.62 0.12 -7.25
N PHE A 250 -15.06 1.13 -6.57
CA PHE A 250 -14.01 0.91 -5.56
C PHE A 250 -14.51 0.22 -4.31
N VAL A 251 -15.71 0.54 -3.83
CA VAL A 251 -16.34 -0.20 -2.72
C VAL A 251 -16.52 -1.66 -3.11
N ASN A 252 -17.03 -1.94 -4.31
CA ASN A 252 -17.18 -3.31 -4.81
C ASN A 252 -15.83 -3.98 -5.01
N LEU A 253 -14.81 -3.26 -5.47
CA LEU A 253 -13.45 -3.77 -5.64
C LEU A 253 -12.87 -4.20 -4.30
N ILE A 254 -12.89 -3.32 -3.30
CA ILE A 254 -12.38 -3.58 -1.95
C ILE A 254 -13.14 -4.75 -1.30
N ASN A 255 -14.46 -4.76 -1.41
CA ASN A 255 -15.30 -5.77 -0.79
C ASN A 255 -15.22 -7.13 -1.48
N SER A 256 -15.13 -7.16 -2.81
CA SER A 256 -15.11 -8.40 -3.59
C SER A 256 -13.72 -8.99 -3.68
N ILE A 257 -12.69 -8.17 -3.97
CA ILE A 257 -11.32 -8.66 -4.11
C ILE A 257 -10.74 -9.05 -2.74
N GLY A 258 -11.15 -8.38 -1.66
CA GLY A 258 -10.71 -8.73 -0.31
C GLY A 258 -9.23 -8.47 -0.05
N ILE A 259 -8.62 -7.55 -0.82
CA ILE A 259 -7.21 -7.18 -0.72
C ILE A 259 -7.11 -5.74 -0.20
N PRO A 260 -6.11 -5.45 0.64
CA PRO A 260 -5.81 -4.08 1.02
C PRO A 260 -5.57 -3.14 -0.17
N VAL A 261 -6.14 -1.94 -0.13
CA VAL A 261 -6.01 -0.93 -1.20
C VAL A 261 -5.41 0.35 -0.66
N VAL A 262 -4.40 0.88 -1.36
CA VAL A 262 -3.78 2.18 -1.09
C VAL A 262 -4.14 3.13 -2.20
N PHE A 263 -4.77 4.26 -1.85
CA PHE A 263 -5.06 5.31 -2.82
C PHE A 263 -3.98 6.40 -2.75
N ILE A 264 -3.35 6.71 -3.87
CA ILE A 264 -2.36 7.79 -3.96
C ILE A 264 -2.87 8.87 -4.92
N GLY A 265 -2.76 10.12 -4.49
CA GLY A 265 -3.21 11.25 -5.30
C GLY A 265 -2.86 12.61 -4.70
N THR A 266 -3.34 13.66 -5.36
CA THR A 266 -3.17 15.04 -4.88
C THR A 266 -4.25 15.40 -3.85
N ASN A 267 -4.08 16.51 -3.14
CA ASN A 267 -5.05 16.97 -2.12
C ASN A 267 -6.49 17.07 -2.67
N SER A 268 -6.63 17.33 -3.98
CA SER A 268 -7.92 17.30 -4.67
C SER A 268 -8.73 16.01 -4.45
N MET A 269 -8.05 14.86 -4.29
CA MET A 269 -8.69 13.55 -4.14
C MET A 269 -9.54 13.44 -2.88
N ILE A 270 -9.22 14.16 -1.80
CA ILE A 270 -9.94 14.04 -0.52
C ILE A 270 -11.39 14.47 -0.70
N SER A 271 -11.61 15.56 -1.45
CA SER A 271 -12.95 16.04 -1.79
C SER A 271 -13.72 15.10 -2.73
N LEU A 272 -13.01 14.27 -3.50
CA LEU A 272 -13.59 13.37 -4.50
C LEU A 272 -13.94 12.00 -3.91
N PHE A 273 -13.13 11.52 -2.96
CA PHE A 273 -13.24 10.18 -2.39
C PHE A 273 -13.63 10.18 -0.92
N SER A 274 -14.00 11.33 -0.34
CA SER A 274 -14.38 11.45 1.07
C SER A 274 -15.34 10.35 1.54
N ASP A 275 -16.36 10.00 0.74
CA ASP A 275 -17.35 8.97 1.09
C ASP A 275 -16.77 7.54 1.02
N VAL A 276 -15.92 7.26 0.04
CA VAL A 276 -15.17 5.98 -0.03
C VAL A 276 -14.19 5.90 1.14
N LEU A 277 -13.45 6.98 1.42
CA LEU A 277 -12.51 7.08 2.54
C LEU A 277 -13.23 6.96 3.89
N ARG A 278 -14.45 7.48 4.02
CA ARG A 278 -15.28 7.38 5.24
C ARG A 278 -15.74 5.93 5.49
N ASN A 279 -16.03 5.18 4.43
CA ASN A 279 -16.32 3.75 4.51
C ASN A 279 -15.05 2.93 4.79
N ALA A 280 -13.93 3.30 4.18
CA ALA A 280 -12.59 2.72 4.38
C ALA A 280 -12.05 2.89 5.81
N ARG A 281 -12.33 4.02 6.47
CA ARG A 281 -11.95 4.28 7.88
C ARG A 281 -12.52 3.27 8.86
N ARG A 282 -13.62 2.59 8.52
CA ARG A 282 -14.24 1.56 9.38
C ARG A 282 -13.44 0.24 9.41
N GLY A 283 -12.50 0.05 8.47
CA GLY A 283 -11.79 -1.21 8.27
C GLY A 283 -10.49 -1.38 9.08
N CYS A 284 -9.66 -0.34 9.25
CA CYS A 284 -8.38 -0.49 9.99
C CYS A 284 -7.65 0.77 10.49
N GLY A 285 -8.28 1.95 10.60
CA GLY A 285 -7.69 3.06 11.37
C GLY A 285 -6.36 3.67 10.89
N LEU A 286 -5.73 3.23 9.79
CA LEU A 286 -4.47 3.80 9.28
C LEU A 286 -4.62 5.21 8.68
N GLY A 287 -5.84 5.63 8.32
CA GLY A 287 -6.15 7.03 8.01
C GLY A 287 -5.56 7.56 6.71
N VAL A 288 -5.09 8.81 6.75
CA VAL A 288 -4.52 9.56 5.63
C VAL A 288 -3.10 9.95 6.01
N ILE A 289 -2.12 9.53 5.22
CA ILE A 289 -0.73 9.97 5.31
C ILE A 289 -0.58 11.18 4.40
N GLU A 290 -0.30 12.34 4.99
CA GLU A 290 -0.15 13.60 4.27
C GLU A 290 1.33 13.95 4.09
N PHE A 291 1.74 14.11 2.83
CA PHE A 291 2.99 14.77 2.48
C PHE A 291 2.74 16.28 2.47
N GLN A 292 2.97 16.88 3.64
CA GLN A 292 2.83 18.32 3.83
C GLN A 292 3.91 19.09 3.07
N ARG A 293 3.54 20.27 2.58
CA ARG A 293 4.49 21.22 2.01
C ARG A 293 5.40 21.74 3.13
N PHE A 294 6.70 21.78 2.86
CA PHE A 294 7.65 22.32 3.82
C PHE A 294 7.42 23.81 4.10
N GLU A 295 7.56 24.18 5.37
CA GLU A 295 7.65 25.58 5.78
C GLU A 295 9.11 26.05 5.83
N LYS A 296 9.33 27.36 5.65
CA LYS A 296 10.68 27.95 5.54
C LYS A 296 11.60 27.55 6.71
N HIS A 297 11.04 27.57 7.90
CA HIS A 297 11.76 27.32 9.16
C HIS A 297 11.66 25.85 9.61
N ASP A 298 11.15 24.95 8.77
CA ASP A 298 11.12 23.53 9.07
C ASP A 298 12.56 22.97 9.09
N ARG A 299 12.91 22.26 10.16
CA ARG A 299 14.19 21.57 10.29
C ARG A 299 14.42 20.54 9.19
N TYR A 300 13.37 19.88 8.72
CA TYR A 300 13.45 18.86 7.68
C TYR A 300 13.66 19.46 6.31
N TRP A 301 13.08 20.64 6.05
CA TRP A 301 13.40 21.45 4.87
C TRP A 301 14.88 21.81 4.85
N LYS A 302 15.40 22.31 5.97
CA LYS A 302 16.82 22.66 6.09
C LYS A 302 17.72 21.46 5.80
N MET A 303 17.41 20.32 6.39
CA MET A 303 18.14 19.07 6.17
C MET A 303 18.11 18.65 4.68
N LEU A 304 16.95 18.67 4.04
CA LEU A 304 16.80 18.33 2.63
C LEU A 304 17.64 19.26 1.72
N VAL A 305 17.54 20.58 1.94
CA VAL A 305 18.31 21.57 1.17
C VAL A 305 19.81 21.36 1.38
N GLN A 306 20.26 21.13 2.61
CA GLN A 306 21.67 20.86 2.91
C GLN A 306 22.18 19.60 2.20
N SER A 307 21.41 18.51 2.24
CA SER A 307 21.76 17.26 1.56
C SER A 307 21.85 17.43 0.04
N LEU A 308 20.93 18.17 -0.57
CA LEU A 308 20.98 18.45 -2.02
C LEU A 308 22.11 19.43 -2.38
N TRP A 309 22.39 20.42 -1.53
CA TRP A 309 23.41 21.45 -1.77
C TRP A 309 24.85 20.91 -1.75
N ALA A 310 25.06 19.75 -1.12
CA ALA A 310 26.35 19.04 -1.17
C ALA A 310 26.78 18.65 -2.60
N TYR A 311 25.84 18.59 -3.55
CA TYR A 311 26.10 18.19 -4.92
C TYR A 311 26.26 19.40 -5.85
N GLN A 312 27.50 19.82 -6.06
CA GLN A 312 27.87 20.92 -6.96
C GLN A 312 28.94 20.49 -7.97
N TRP A 313 28.62 20.66 -9.26
CA TRP A 313 29.50 20.42 -10.41
C TRP A 313 30.02 21.71 -11.05
N CYS A 314 29.75 22.87 -10.44
CA CYS A 314 30.44 24.11 -10.77
C CYS A 314 31.92 24.02 -10.33
N ARG A 315 32.83 24.69 -11.04
CA ARG A 315 34.25 24.70 -10.64
C ARG A 315 34.46 25.37 -9.29
N GLU A 316 33.73 26.45 -9.02
CA GLU A 316 33.74 27.13 -7.73
C GLU A 316 32.57 26.62 -6.86
N VAL A 317 32.92 26.00 -5.73
CA VAL A 317 31.92 25.52 -4.77
C VAL A 317 31.41 26.69 -3.93
N SER A 318 30.10 26.90 -3.95
CA SER A 318 29.45 27.93 -3.15
C SER A 318 28.98 27.36 -1.81
N PRO A 319 29.32 28.00 -0.67
CA PRO A 319 28.71 27.64 0.62
C PRO A 319 27.21 27.99 0.61
N LEU A 320 26.41 27.22 1.36
CA LEU A 320 24.99 27.53 1.56
C LEU A 320 24.87 28.69 2.55
N SER A 321 24.78 29.92 2.04
CA SER A 321 24.52 31.11 2.87
C SER A 321 23.04 31.22 3.24
N ASP A 322 22.75 31.99 4.28
CA ASP A 322 21.36 32.29 4.69
C ASP A 322 20.57 32.98 3.56
N GLU A 323 21.22 33.86 2.78
CA GLU A 323 20.59 34.49 1.61
C GLU A 323 20.23 33.45 0.53
N LEU A 324 21.14 32.53 0.22
CA LEU A 324 20.88 31.45 -0.74
C LEU A 324 19.73 30.56 -0.27
N PHE A 325 19.74 30.17 1.01
CA PHE A 325 18.69 29.37 1.61
C PHE A 325 17.32 30.04 1.47
N ASP A 326 17.26 31.35 1.76
CA ASP A 326 16.06 32.17 1.65
C ASP A 326 15.55 32.28 0.21
N VAL A 327 16.45 32.48 -0.75
CA VAL A 327 16.11 32.56 -2.18
C VAL A 327 15.61 31.21 -2.70
N LEU A 328 16.25 30.11 -2.32
CA LEU A 328 15.79 28.77 -2.69
C LEU A 328 14.38 28.51 -2.18
N TYR A 329 14.08 28.89 -0.93
CA TYR A 329 12.72 28.76 -0.41
C TYR A 329 11.74 29.67 -1.15
N ASP A 330 12.05 30.95 -1.38
CA ASP A 330 11.13 31.86 -2.06
C ASP A 330 10.77 31.43 -3.50
N LEU A 331 11.74 30.85 -4.21
CA LEU A 331 11.56 30.40 -5.59
C LEU A 331 10.89 29.03 -5.72
N THR A 332 10.77 28.27 -4.63
CA THR A 332 10.26 26.88 -4.66
C THR A 332 9.06 26.65 -3.76
N GLN A 333 8.87 27.53 -2.77
CA GLN A 333 7.82 27.47 -1.75
C GLN A 333 7.77 26.12 -1.00
N GLY A 334 8.92 25.48 -0.79
CA GLY A 334 8.98 24.21 -0.06
C GLY A 334 8.49 23.00 -0.86
N VAL A 335 8.35 23.11 -2.18
CA VAL A 335 8.02 21.97 -3.07
C VAL A 335 9.30 21.30 -3.54
N THR A 336 9.49 20.03 -3.17
CA THR A 336 10.71 19.24 -3.41
C THR A 336 11.12 19.19 -4.89
N ASP A 337 10.18 18.90 -5.79
CA ASP A 337 10.44 18.84 -7.23
C ASP A 337 10.89 20.19 -7.80
N PHE A 338 10.31 21.30 -7.33
CA PHE A 338 10.74 22.64 -7.74
C PHE A 338 12.14 22.96 -7.23
N LEU A 339 12.48 22.55 -6.00
CA LEU A 339 13.84 22.68 -5.46
C LEU A 339 14.86 21.92 -6.31
N VAL A 340 14.64 20.63 -6.56
CA VAL A 340 15.56 19.81 -7.35
C VAL A 340 15.71 20.37 -8.77
N LYS A 341 14.60 20.77 -9.42
CA LYS A 341 14.62 21.41 -10.74
C LYS A 341 15.39 22.73 -10.72
N LEU A 342 15.17 23.58 -9.72
CA LEU A 342 15.87 24.86 -9.59
C LEU A 342 17.38 24.65 -9.42
N LEU A 343 17.80 23.69 -8.59
CA LEU A 343 19.21 23.35 -8.39
C LEU A 343 19.87 22.81 -9.67
N ILE A 344 19.20 21.90 -10.37
CA ILE A 344 19.67 21.35 -11.65
C ILE A 344 19.80 22.48 -12.69
N LEU A 345 18.76 23.29 -12.85
CA LEU A 345 18.75 24.38 -13.84
C LEU A 345 19.77 25.47 -13.49
N GLY A 346 19.95 25.79 -12.21
CA GLY A 346 20.96 26.72 -11.70
C GLY A 346 22.37 26.30 -12.07
N GLN A 347 22.73 25.05 -11.79
CA GLN A 347 24.03 24.51 -12.15
C GLN A 347 24.25 24.46 -13.66
N ARG A 348 23.24 24.00 -14.42
CA ARG A 348 23.32 24.00 -15.89
C ARG A 348 23.53 25.41 -16.41
N PHE A 349 22.82 26.41 -15.88
CA PHE A 349 22.99 27.80 -16.27
C PHE A 349 24.41 28.30 -15.96
N ALA A 350 24.89 28.16 -14.73
CA ALA A 350 26.22 28.64 -14.33
C ALA A 350 27.35 28.02 -15.17
N ILE A 351 27.27 26.71 -15.42
CA ILE A 351 28.22 25.96 -16.26
C ILE A 351 28.09 26.36 -17.73
N GLN A 352 26.88 26.66 -18.20
CA GLN A 352 26.67 26.98 -19.61
C GLN A 352 27.10 28.39 -20.01
N TYR A 353 26.91 29.36 -19.11
CA TYR A 353 27.27 30.75 -19.34
C TYR A 353 28.68 31.10 -18.82
N GLY A 354 29.38 30.13 -18.23
CA GLY A 354 30.75 30.32 -17.74
C GLY A 354 30.85 31.09 -16.42
N GLU A 355 29.74 31.28 -15.70
CA GLU A 355 29.75 31.86 -14.35
C GLU A 355 30.46 30.92 -13.35
N GLU A 356 30.35 29.60 -13.57
CA GLU A 356 31.07 28.54 -12.82
C GLU A 356 30.95 28.60 -11.29
N ARG A 357 29.96 29.34 -10.79
CA ARG A 357 29.60 29.51 -9.38
C ARG A 357 28.08 29.63 -9.24
N LEU A 358 27.55 29.22 -8.09
CA LEU A 358 26.14 29.39 -7.75
C LEU A 358 25.94 30.56 -6.80
N ASP A 359 25.13 31.54 -7.18
CA ASP A 359 24.78 32.66 -6.32
C ASP A 359 23.26 32.96 -6.34
N PRO A 360 22.76 33.80 -5.42
CA PRO A 360 21.36 34.20 -5.38
C PRO A 360 20.84 34.78 -6.71
N SER A 361 21.68 35.50 -7.45
CA SER A 361 21.32 36.12 -8.73
C SER A 361 21.13 35.09 -9.84
N THR A 362 21.96 34.04 -9.87
CA THR A 362 21.85 32.90 -10.79
C THR A 362 20.47 32.27 -10.67
N PHE A 363 20.02 31.97 -9.45
CA PHE A 363 18.71 31.33 -9.24
C PHE A 363 17.54 32.24 -9.57
N ARG A 364 17.61 33.54 -9.23
CA ARG A 364 16.58 34.51 -9.63
C ARG A 364 16.45 34.57 -11.16
N ARG A 365 17.57 34.66 -11.88
CA ARG A 365 17.59 34.64 -13.37
C ARG A 365 17.05 33.34 -13.95
N VAL A 366 17.38 32.20 -13.36
CA VAL A 366 16.87 30.89 -13.79
C VAL A 366 15.36 30.78 -13.57
N ALA A 367 14.86 31.22 -12.41
CA ALA A 367 13.43 31.25 -12.15
C ALA A 367 12.69 32.17 -13.13
N ASP A 368 13.28 33.33 -13.44
CA ASP A 368 12.71 34.32 -14.36
C ASP A 368 12.74 33.90 -15.82
N THR A 369 13.61 32.99 -16.23
CA THR A 369 13.77 32.59 -17.63
C THR A 369 13.30 31.17 -17.93
N LYS A 370 13.52 30.23 -17.01
CA LYS A 370 13.26 28.79 -17.20
C LYS A 370 12.07 28.25 -16.41
N MET A 371 11.59 28.97 -15.39
CA MET A 371 10.46 28.54 -14.54
C MET A 371 9.27 29.51 -14.60
N GLN A 372 9.17 30.34 -15.65
CA GLN A 372 8.10 31.34 -15.80
C GLN A 372 6.69 30.74 -15.67
N ILE A 373 6.46 29.55 -16.24
CA ILE A 373 5.18 28.84 -16.21
C ILE A 373 4.74 28.51 -14.77
N LEU A 374 5.70 28.31 -13.84
CA LEU A 374 5.43 27.96 -12.45
C LEU A 374 5.13 29.19 -11.57
N LYS A 375 5.47 30.40 -12.02
CA LYS A 375 5.30 31.63 -11.22
C LYS A 375 3.88 31.84 -10.69
N PRO A 376 2.80 31.64 -11.47
CA PRO A 376 1.44 31.80 -10.97
C PRO A 376 1.12 30.86 -9.80
N ALA A 377 1.55 29.59 -9.89
CA ALA A 377 1.35 28.60 -8.84
C ALA A 377 2.17 28.92 -7.58
N LEU A 378 3.43 29.32 -7.75
CA LEU A 378 4.31 29.75 -6.64
C LEU A 378 3.76 31.01 -5.94
N SER A 379 3.22 31.96 -6.69
CA SER A 379 2.58 33.15 -6.12
C SER A 379 1.32 32.80 -5.31
N ALA A 380 0.52 31.83 -5.76
CA ALA A 380 -0.62 31.32 -4.99
C ALA A 380 -0.17 30.62 -3.69
N LEU A 381 0.92 29.85 -3.74
CA LEU A 381 1.52 29.25 -2.54
C LEU A 381 2.03 30.30 -1.55
N ARG A 382 2.69 31.36 -2.04
CA ARG A 382 3.17 32.48 -1.21
C ARG A 382 2.03 33.21 -0.51
N SER A 383 0.96 33.50 -1.25
CA SER A 383 -0.15 34.30 -0.73
C SER A 383 -0.94 33.57 0.35
N ARG A 384 -0.88 32.23 0.36
CA ARG A 384 -1.70 31.35 1.22
C ARG A 384 -3.20 31.65 1.12
N ASP A 385 -3.63 32.35 0.07
CA ASP A 385 -5.01 32.74 -0.14
C ASP A 385 -5.79 31.53 -0.69
N PRO A 386 -6.80 31.00 0.03
CA PRO A 386 -7.60 29.87 -0.42
C PRO A 386 -8.23 30.07 -1.81
N ARG A 387 -8.54 31.32 -2.18
CA ARG A 387 -9.11 31.66 -3.50
C ARG A 387 -8.11 31.53 -4.64
N GLN A 388 -6.84 31.88 -4.38
CA GLN A 388 -5.77 31.73 -5.37
C GLN A 388 -5.30 30.27 -5.45
N LEU A 389 -5.23 29.58 -4.30
CA LEU A 389 -4.94 28.15 -4.24
C LEU A 389 -6.02 27.35 -4.97
N GLY A 390 -7.30 27.70 -4.83
CA GLY A 390 -8.40 27.03 -5.53
C GLY A 390 -8.38 27.15 -7.06
N ARG A 391 -7.56 28.03 -7.65
CA ARG A 391 -7.32 28.07 -9.11
C ARG A 391 -6.41 26.93 -9.58
N PHE A 392 -5.67 26.33 -8.66
CA PHE A 392 -4.82 25.17 -8.90
C PHE A 392 -5.35 24.01 -8.07
N GLU A 393 -6.00 23.08 -8.74
CA GLU A 393 -6.74 21.98 -8.10
C GLU A 393 -5.90 21.18 -7.09
N ASP A 394 -4.60 21.06 -7.34
CA ASP A 394 -3.66 20.34 -6.49
C ASP A 394 -3.21 21.10 -5.24
N LEU A 395 -3.45 22.41 -5.12
CA LEU A 395 -2.86 23.28 -4.08
C LEU A 395 -3.76 23.54 -2.86
N LEU A 396 -4.98 22.98 -2.82
CA LEU A 396 -5.89 23.18 -1.71
C LEU A 396 -5.41 22.47 -0.43
N PRO A 397 -5.37 23.14 0.74
CA PRO A 397 -5.04 22.50 2.01
C PRO A 397 -6.07 21.45 2.43
N ILE A 398 -5.62 20.36 3.02
CA ILE A 398 -6.47 19.24 3.45
C ILE A 398 -7.43 19.66 4.58
N ASP A 399 -6.98 20.46 5.55
CA ASP A 399 -7.77 20.87 6.71
C ASP A 399 -9.08 21.58 6.32
N SER A 400 -9.01 22.49 5.34
CA SER A 400 -10.19 23.19 4.84
C SER A 400 -11.19 22.26 4.13
N GLN A 401 -10.73 21.11 3.65
CA GLN A 401 -11.59 20.07 3.06
C GLN A 401 -12.15 19.13 4.14
N LEU A 402 -11.41 18.89 5.22
CA LEU A 402 -11.81 17.99 6.31
C LEU A 402 -12.73 18.66 7.35
N GLU A 403 -12.63 19.97 7.59
CA GLU A 403 -13.46 20.70 8.56
C GLU A 403 -14.97 20.57 8.29
N GLY A 404 -15.38 20.48 7.02
CA GLY A 404 -16.77 20.21 6.64
C GLY A 404 -17.26 18.79 6.96
N MET A 405 -16.38 17.89 7.41
CA MET A 405 -16.63 16.45 7.56
C MET A 405 -16.65 15.96 9.02
N MET A 406 -16.36 16.85 10.00
CA MET A 406 -16.09 16.48 11.40
C MET A 406 -17.28 16.51 12.38
N LEU A 407 -18.55 16.57 11.93
CA LEU A 407 -19.70 16.51 12.84
C LEU A 407 -20.31 15.10 12.91
N PRO A 408 -20.00 14.29 13.94
CA PRO A 408 -20.89 13.22 14.37
C PRO A 408 -22.07 13.81 15.15
N SER A 409 -23.28 13.27 14.97
CA SER A 409 -24.41 13.60 15.85
C SER A 409 -24.12 13.07 17.27
N SER A 410 -24.17 13.96 18.26
CA SER A 410 -23.84 13.70 19.67
C SER A 410 -24.66 12.56 20.30
N ASP A 411 -25.84 12.27 19.75
CA ASP A 411 -26.80 11.31 20.31
C ASP A 411 -26.43 9.83 20.07
N ASP A 412 -25.57 9.54 19.10
CA ASP A 412 -25.26 8.17 18.65
C ASP A 412 -24.04 7.56 19.39
N VAL A 413 -23.22 8.42 20.01
CA VAL A 413 -21.98 8.03 20.73
C VAL A 413 -22.29 7.56 22.15
N SER A 414 -23.15 8.28 22.88
CA SER A 414 -23.50 7.96 24.27
C SER A 414 -24.27 6.64 24.41
N LYS A 415 -25.13 6.30 23.43
CA LYS A 415 -25.88 5.02 23.41
C LYS A 415 -25.01 3.82 23.08
N ARG A 416 -23.92 3.99 22.32
CA ARG A 416 -22.97 2.92 22.00
C ARG A 416 -21.95 2.70 23.12
N TYR A 417 -21.57 3.76 23.82
CA TYR A 417 -20.63 3.69 24.94
C TYR A 417 -21.16 2.84 26.11
N SER A 418 -22.46 2.98 26.43
CA SER A 418 -23.12 2.18 27.48
C SER A 418 -23.27 0.69 27.13
N LEU A 419 -23.29 0.34 25.83
CA LEU A 419 -23.32 -1.04 25.36
C LEU A 419 -21.93 -1.70 25.34
N LEU A 420 -20.86 -0.91 25.18
CA LEU A 420 -19.49 -1.40 24.99
C LEU A 420 -18.67 -1.45 26.28
N SER A 421 -19.04 -0.68 27.32
CA SER A 421 -18.32 -0.64 28.60
C SER A 421 -18.36 -1.95 29.41
N GLY A 422 -19.18 -2.93 29.00
CA GLY A 422 -19.26 -4.25 29.63
C GLY A 422 -18.30 -5.31 29.07
N ILE A 423 -17.53 -5.00 28.02
CA ILE A 423 -16.64 -5.95 27.35
C ILE A 423 -15.19 -5.66 27.77
N SER A 424 -14.60 -6.52 28.61
CA SER A 424 -13.17 -6.47 28.94
C SER A 424 -12.37 -7.49 28.12
N PRO A 425 -11.13 -7.17 27.71
CA PRO A 425 -10.23 -8.16 27.12
C PRO A 425 -9.93 -9.27 28.14
N MET A 426 -9.85 -10.53 27.67
CA MET A 426 -9.45 -11.67 28.49
C MET A 426 -8.14 -11.36 29.24
N PRO A 427 -8.01 -11.76 30.52
CA PRO A 427 -6.79 -11.49 31.28
C PRO A 427 -5.57 -12.14 30.62
N THR A 428 -4.45 -11.41 30.61
CA THR A 428 -3.16 -11.84 30.11
C THR A 428 -2.72 -13.14 30.79
N VAL A 429 -2.51 -14.20 30.00
CA VAL A 429 -1.92 -15.45 30.50
C VAL A 429 -0.46 -15.17 30.84
N LYS A 430 -0.14 -15.05 32.14
CA LYS A 430 1.25 -15.11 32.61
C LYS A 430 1.86 -16.46 32.22
N PRO A 431 3.14 -16.53 31.85
CA PRO A 431 3.80 -17.80 31.60
C PRO A 431 3.93 -18.55 32.93
N LEU A 432 3.01 -19.48 33.20
CA LEU A 432 3.11 -20.35 34.37
C LEU A 432 3.92 -21.59 34.00
N GLY A 433 5.02 -21.77 34.73
CA GLY A 433 5.62 -23.08 34.94
C GLY A 433 4.58 -24.08 35.44
N LYS A 434 4.71 -25.33 34.96
CA LYS A 434 3.87 -26.49 35.31
C LYS A 434 3.91 -26.82 36.83
N PRO A 435 3.00 -27.67 37.37
CA PRO A 435 2.00 -28.50 36.68
C PRO A 435 0.54 -28.40 37.19
N MET A 436 -0.38 -28.72 36.28
CA MET A 436 -1.72 -29.32 36.44
C MET A 436 -2.60 -28.91 37.63
N ALA A 437 -3.70 -28.21 37.31
CA ALA A 437 -4.98 -28.43 37.96
C ALA A 437 -6.16 -28.21 36.99
N ALA A 438 -7.02 -29.23 36.93
CA ALA A 438 -8.39 -29.32 36.39
C ALA A 438 -8.69 -28.80 34.97
N VAL A 439 -8.87 -29.76 34.06
CA VAL A 439 -9.50 -29.62 32.74
C VAL A 439 -10.94 -29.07 32.88
N PRO A 440 -11.40 -28.11 32.06
CA PRO A 440 -12.81 -27.72 32.03
C PRO A 440 -13.66 -28.87 31.49
N LYS A 441 -14.76 -29.22 32.18
CA LYS A 441 -15.69 -30.26 31.74
C LYS A 441 -16.24 -29.92 30.35
N LEU A 442 -15.94 -30.81 29.39
CA LEU A 442 -16.67 -30.92 28.13
C LEU A 442 -18.16 -31.05 28.45
N VAL A 443 -19.01 -30.43 27.62
CA VAL A 443 -20.45 -30.67 27.61
C VAL A 443 -20.68 -32.17 27.52
N THR A 444 -21.15 -32.77 28.61
CA THR A 444 -21.47 -34.19 28.70
C THR A 444 -22.65 -34.48 27.78
N ALA A 445 -22.45 -35.40 26.85
CA ALA A 445 -23.53 -36.11 26.15
C ALA A 445 -24.56 -36.61 27.18
N SER A 446 -25.81 -36.78 26.76
CA SER A 446 -26.86 -37.24 27.65
C SER A 446 -26.43 -38.53 28.38
N SER A 447 -26.86 -38.69 29.63
CA SER A 447 -26.48 -39.83 30.49
C SER A 447 -26.83 -41.20 29.89
N GLN A 448 -27.69 -41.23 28.86
CA GLN A 448 -28.06 -42.44 28.12
C GLN A 448 -27.10 -42.78 26.97
N GLU A 449 -26.58 -41.78 26.24
CA GLU A 449 -25.65 -41.99 25.12
C GLU A 449 -24.27 -42.45 25.59
N SER A 450 -23.81 -41.92 26.71
CA SER A 450 -22.52 -42.29 27.32
C SER A 450 -22.48 -43.72 27.88
N ALA A 451 -23.62 -44.24 28.35
CA ALA A 451 -23.74 -45.63 28.80
C ALA A 451 -23.68 -46.62 27.62
N ARG A 452 -24.38 -46.32 26.51
CA ARG A 452 -24.38 -47.15 25.30
C ARG A 452 -23.00 -47.21 24.62
N LEU A 453 -22.32 -46.07 24.48
CA LEU A 453 -20.97 -46.03 23.93
C LEU A 453 -19.95 -46.80 24.78
N SER A 454 -20.17 -46.88 26.10
CA SER A 454 -19.33 -47.65 27.01
C SER A 454 -19.55 -49.16 26.91
N GLU A 455 -20.75 -49.61 26.51
CA GLU A 455 -21.03 -51.03 26.20
C GLU A 455 -20.43 -51.42 24.84
N ILE A 456 -20.59 -50.57 23.83
CA ILE A 456 -20.04 -50.79 22.47
C ILE A 456 -18.51 -50.84 22.49
N ALA A 457 -17.85 -50.00 23.31
CA ALA A 457 -16.40 -50.01 23.45
C ALA A 457 -15.82 -51.29 24.08
N LYS A 458 -16.64 -52.09 24.78
CA LYS A 458 -16.23 -53.33 25.45
C LYS A 458 -16.60 -54.59 24.66
N SER A 459 -17.22 -54.46 23.49
CA SER A 459 -17.58 -55.61 22.66
C SER A 459 -16.38 -56.16 21.90
N GLU A 460 -16.48 -57.42 21.45
CA GLU A 460 -15.41 -58.07 20.68
C GLU A 460 -15.16 -57.40 19.32
N ASN A 461 -16.09 -56.58 18.81
CA ASN A 461 -15.93 -55.88 17.53
C ASN A 461 -16.60 -54.48 17.53
N PRO A 462 -15.97 -53.48 18.21
CA PRO A 462 -16.58 -52.18 18.47
C PRO A 462 -16.90 -51.39 17.20
N LEU A 463 -16.05 -51.50 16.18
CA LEU A 463 -16.20 -50.76 14.92
C LEU A 463 -17.40 -51.25 14.10
N GLN A 464 -17.74 -52.53 14.21
CA GLN A 464 -18.88 -53.08 13.48
C GLN A 464 -20.20 -52.72 14.16
N GLN A 465 -20.24 -52.73 15.49
CA GLN A 465 -21.40 -52.23 16.24
C GLN A 465 -21.63 -50.72 16.07
N LEU A 466 -20.57 -49.91 16.05
CA LEU A 466 -20.69 -48.47 15.75
C LEU A 466 -21.22 -48.22 14.32
N ARG A 467 -20.94 -49.13 13.39
CA ARG A 467 -21.47 -49.08 12.02
C ARG A 467 -22.95 -49.50 11.97
N ASP A 468 -23.31 -50.59 12.63
CA ASP A 468 -24.69 -51.09 12.68
C ASP A 468 -25.64 -50.12 13.40
N GLU A 469 -25.14 -49.41 14.41
CA GLU A 469 -25.90 -48.35 15.10
C GLU A 469 -25.87 -46.98 14.38
N GLY A 470 -25.25 -46.89 13.20
CA GLY A 470 -25.26 -45.68 12.37
C GLY A 470 -24.40 -44.52 12.88
N TRP A 471 -23.48 -44.78 13.83
CA TRP A 471 -22.54 -43.77 14.34
C TRP A 471 -21.35 -43.57 13.40
N LEU A 472 -21.07 -44.54 12.55
CA LEU A 472 -20.08 -44.44 11.49
C LEU A 472 -20.79 -44.19 10.16
N CYS A 473 -20.59 -42.98 9.65
CA CYS A 473 -21.11 -42.55 8.36
C CYS A 473 -20.47 -43.39 7.24
N GLU A 474 -21.27 -44.20 6.53
CA GLU A 474 -20.78 -45.07 5.44
C GLU A 474 -20.56 -44.31 4.14
N GLN A 475 -21.17 -43.14 3.98
CA GLN A 475 -21.03 -42.30 2.80
C GLN A 475 -20.22 -41.04 3.12
N ILE A 476 -19.00 -40.97 2.58
CA ILE A 476 -18.09 -39.81 2.69
C ILE A 476 -18.76 -38.49 2.22
N PHE A 477 -19.91 -38.57 1.53
CA PHE A 477 -20.64 -37.45 0.95
C PHE A 477 -22.11 -37.34 1.40
N GLU A 478 -22.50 -37.88 2.56
CA GLU A 478 -23.90 -37.83 3.04
C GLU A 478 -24.47 -36.39 3.14
N PHE A 479 -23.60 -35.38 3.28
CA PHE A 479 -23.97 -33.96 3.32
C PHE A 479 -24.05 -33.28 1.94
N SER A 480 -23.96 -34.04 0.84
CA SER A 480 -24.01 -33.53 -0.52
C SER A 480 -25.21 -34.10 -1.28
N ASP A 481 -26.28 -33.31 -1.41
CA ASP A 481 -27.48 -33.66 -2.18
C ASP A 481 -27.18 -33.96 -3.67
N ALA A 482 -26.03 -33.52 -4.18
CA ALA A 482 -25.62 -33.69 -5.57
C ALA A 482 -25.20 -35.13 -5.95
N TYR A 483 -25.04 -36.03 -4.98
CA TYR A 483 -24.57 -37.41 -5.21
C TYR A 483 -25.54 -38.50 -4.72
N ARG A 484 -26.76 -38.13 -4.32
CA ARG A 484 -27.72 -39.09 -3.75
C ARG A 484 -28.38 -40.02 -4.76
N ASP A 485 -28.32 -39.71 -6.07
CA ASP A 485 -28.86 -40.56 -7.13
C ASP A 485 -27.93 -40.59 -8.36
N ARG A 486 -26.95 -41.49 -8.35
CA ARG A 486 -26.28 -42.03 -9.55
C ARG A 486 -25.81 -43.45 -9.34
#